data_AF-A0A0E9T3J7-F1
#
_entry.id   AF-A0A0E9T3J7-F1
#
_cell.length_a   1.000
_cell.length_b   1.000
_cell.length_c   1.000
_cell.angle_alpha   90.00
_cell.angle_beta   90.00
_cell.angle_gamma   90.00
#
_symmetry.space_group_name_H-M   'P 1'
#
loop_
_entity.id
_entity.type
_entity.pdbx_description
1 polymer ?
#
loop_
_entity_poly.entity_id
_entity_poly.type
_entity_poly.pdbx_seq_one_letter_code
_entity_poly.pdbx_strand_id
1 'polypeptide(L)'
;MADSLTLFTSIGLSEQKAKETLKNESLSSMLKEAINLAQRVLDAKSVDKAIGTLLYSMTSRLKYPQHLAFLTEQIALCRIFTELQLSAALDFVKNHPQEPIQ
;
A
#
# COMPACT_ATOMS: atom_id res chain seq x y z
N MET A 1 10.52 -12.62 -10.43
CA MET A 1 11.37 -11.69 -9.64
C MET A 1 11.56 -10.36 -10.35
N ALA A 2 11.87 -10.35 -11.66
CA ALA A 2 11.95 -9.12 -12.46
C ALA A 2 10.62 -8.32 -12.47
N ASP A 3 9.49 -9.02 -12.58
CA ASP A 3 8.16 -8.40 -12.65
C ASP A 3 7.82 -7.59 -11.38
N SER A 4 8.26 -8.07 -10.22
CA SER A 4 8.01 -7.41 -8.94
C SER A 4 8.90 -6.19 -8.74
N LEU A 5 10.15 -6.24 -9.22
CA LEU A 5 11.03 -5.08 -9.21
C LEU A 5 10.47 -3.96 -10.09
N THR A 6 10.05 -4.30 -11.32
CA THR A 6 9.42 -3.36 -12.25
C THR A 6 8.10 -2.82 -11.73
N LEU A 7 7.29 -3.65 -11.06
CA LEU A 7 6.05 -3.22 -10.42
C LEU A 7 6.33 -2.20 -9.30
N PHE A 8 7.32 -2.46 -8.46
CA PHE A 8 7.65 -1.55 -7.35
C PHE A 8 8.27 -0.24 -7.83
N THR A 9 9.11 -0.27 -8.87
CA THR A 9 9.67 0.96 -9.42
C THR A 9 8.64 1.77 -10.21
N SER A 10 7.66 1.13 -10.87
CA SER A 10 6.61 1.83 -11.61
C SER A 10 5.68 2.63 -10.69
N ILE A 11 5.45 2.15 -9.47
CA ILE A 11 4.66 2.86 -8.44
C ILE A 11 5.47 3.91 -7.65
N GLY A 12 6.72 4.18 -8.04
CA GLY A 12 7.53 5.29 -7.50
C GLY A 12 8.62 4.92 -6.49
N LEU A 13 8.87 3.64 -6.21
CA LEU A 13 10.01 3.26 -5.38
C LEU A 13 11.33 3.41 -6.17
N SER A 14 12.40 3.78 -5.47
CA SER A 14 13.74 3.65 -6.02
C SER A 14 14.11 2.17 -6.18
N GLU A 15 14.98 1.85 -7.15
CA GLU A 15 15.45 0.47 -7.36
C GLU A 15 16.05 -0.15 -6.10
N GLN A 16 16.74 0.66 -5.28
CA GLN A 16 17.29 0.22 -4.00
C GLN A 16 16.17 -0.20 -3.04
N LYS A 17 15.18 0.66 -2.78
CA LYS A 17 14.04 0.33 -1.91
C LYS A 17 13.25 -0.85 -2.42
N ALA A 18 13.06 -0.95 -3.74
CA ALA A 18 12.36 -2.07 -4.36
C ALA A 18 13.12 -3.40 -4.11
N LYS A 19 14.45 -3.42 -4.29
CA LYS A 19 15.28 -4.60 -3.97
C LYS A 19 15.24 -4.96 -2.48
N GLU A 20 15.27 -3.97 -1.59
CA GLU A 20 15.14 -4.19 -0.14
C GLU A 20 13.77 -4.77 0.23
N THR A 21 12.71 -4.23 -0.38
CA THR A 21 11.34 -4.73 -0.18
C THR A 21 11.21 -6.18 -0.65
N LEU A 22 11.83 -6.54 -1.78
CA LEU A 22 11.82 -7.91 -2.29
C LEU A 22 12.52 -8.93 -1.38
N LYS A 23 13.43 -8.49 -0.51
CA LYS A 23 14.05 -9.37 0.50
C LYS A 23 13.07 -9.73 1.62
N ASN A 24 12.04 -8.92 1.84
CA ASN A 24 11.00 -9.18 2.81
C ASN A 24 9.76 -9.74 2.09
N GLU A 25 9.63 -11.06 2.05
CA GLU A 25 8.55 -11.73 1.31
C GLU A 25 7.15 -11.33 1.79
N SER A 26 6.99 -11.09 3.10
CA SER A 26 5.73 -10.66 3.71
C SER A 26 5.34 -9.26 3.23
N LEU A 27 6.26 -8.29 3.36
CA LEU A 27 6.04 -6.92 2.90
C LEU A 27 5.84 -6.86 1.38
N SER A 28 6.66 -7.61 0.63
CA SER A 28 6.58 -7.70 -0.84
C SER A 28 5.23 -8.24 -1.29
N SER A 29 4.72 -9.29 -0.64
CA SER A 29 3.41 -9.86 -0.98
C SER A 29 2.27 -8.89 -0.64
N MET A 30 2.32 -8.27 0.54
CA MET A 30 1.33 -7.28 0.97
C MET A 30 1.29 -6.05 0.05
N LEU A 31 2.45 -5.56 -0.38
CA LEU A 31 2.55 -4.44 -1.31
C LEU A 31 1.98 -4.78 -2.68
N LYS A 32 2.26 -5.98 -3.21
CA LYS A 32 1.66 -6.43 -4.48
C LYS A 32 0.15 -6.49 -4.39
N GLU A 33 -0.37 -7.03 -3.30
CA GLU A 33 -1.81 -7.11 -3.07
C GLU A 33 -2.44 -5.71 -3.00
N ALA A 34 -1.83 -4.78 -2.26
CA ALA A 34 -2.27 -3.39 -2.21
C ALA A 34 -2.28 -2.72 -3.59
N ILE A 35 -1.24 -2.92 -4.40
CA ILE A 35 -1.17 -2.35 -5.76
C ILE A 35 -2.29 -2.93 -6.65
N ASN A 36 -2.48 -4.25 -6.63
CA ASN A 36 -3.51 -4.91 -7.42
C ASN A 36 -4.93 -4.46 -7.01
N LEU A 37 -5.17 -4.29 -5.71
CA LEU A 37 -6.42 -3.77 -5.18
C LEU A 37 -6.64 -2.32 -5.61
N ALA A 38 -5.63 -1.46 -5.51
CA ALA A 38 -5.73 -0.07 -5.97
C ALA A 38 -6.01 0.03 -7.47
N GLN A 39 -5.37 -0.80 -8.29
CA GLN A 39 -5.64 -0.89 -9.74
C GLN A 39 -7.09 -1.26 -10.04
N ARG A 40 -7.65 -2.22 -9.28
CA ARG A 40 -9.06 -2.63 -9.41
C ARG A 40 -10.02 -1.52 -8.99
N VAL A 41 -9.76 -0.85 -7.85
CA VAL A 41 -10.59 0.26 -7.36
C VAL A 41 -10.61 1.44 -8.34
N LEU A 42 -9.46 1.72 -8.97
CA LEU A 42 -9.32 2.80 -9.95
C LEU A 42 -9.75 2.43 -11.37
N ASP A 43 -10.09 1.16 -11.63
CA ASP A 43 -10.24 0.60 -12.98
C ASP A 43 -9.06 0.97 -13.91
N ALA A 44 -7.84 0.89 -13.39
CA ALA A 44 -6.64 1.39 -14.06
C ALA A 44 -5.55 0.31 -14.17
N LYS A 45 -4.82 0.31 -15.30
CA LYS A 45 -3.69 -0.60 -15.53
C LYS A 45 -2.45 -0.28 -14.69
N SER A 46 -2.35 0.94 -14.17
CA SER A 46 -1.21 1.43 -13.39
C SER A 46 -1.66 2.39 -12.31
N VAL A 47 -0.91 2.45 -11.22
CA VAL A 47 -1.14 3.35 -10.10
C VAL A 47 -0.19 4.54 -10.20
N ASP A 48 -0.68 5.76 -9.92
CA ASP A 48 0.16 6.94 -9.87
C ASP A 48 1.25 6.82 -8.80
N LYS A 49 2.41 7.46 -9.01
CA LYS A 49 3.56 7.36 -8.09
C LYS A 49 3.26 7.91 -6.69
N ALA A 50 2.41 8.92 -6.56
CA ALA A 50 2.01 9.45 -5.25
C ALA A 50 1.20 8.41 -4.46
N ILE A 51 0.20 7.80 -5.11
CA ILE A 51 -0.62 6.72 -4.54
C ILE A 51 0.29 5.53 -4.20
N GLY A 52 1.17 5.14 -5.12
CA GLY A 52 2.13 4.05 -4.94
C GLY A 52 3.06 4.23 -3.73
N THR A 53 3.59 5.44 -3.54
CA THR A 53 4.43 5.77 -2.39
C THR A 53 3.64 5.67 -1.08
N LEU A 54 2.38 6.12 -1.05
CA LEU A 54 1.51 5.97 0.11
C LEU A 54 1.15 4.52 0.41
N LEU A 55 0.88 3.69 -0.62
CA LEU A 55 0.65 2.26 -0.46
C LEU A 55 1.86 1.58 0.18
N TYR A 56 3.08 1.89 -0.29
CA TYR A 56 4.31 1.39 0.33
C TYR A 56 4.45 1.82 1.79
N SER A 57 4.28 3.11 2.07
CA SER A 57 4.32 3.65 3.43
C SER A 57 3.27 3.02 4.34
N MET A 58 2.10 2.66 3.80
CA MET A 58 1.02 1.97 4.51
C MET A 58 1.42 0.52 4.81
N THR A 59 1.81 -0.26 3.80
CA THR A 59 2.15 -1.69 3.97
C THR A 59 3.38 -1.91 4.85
N SER A 60 4.33 -0.97 4.85
CA SER A 60 5.51 -1.04 5.72
C SER A 60 5.21 -0.80 7.21
N ARG A 61 4.05 -0.22 7.53
CA ARG A 61 3.64 0.15 8.90
C ARG A 61 2.39 -0.58 9.37
N LEU A 62 1.70 -1.27 8.47
CA LEU A 62 0.44 -1.93 8.77
C LEU A 62 0.66 -3.12 9.71
N LYS A 63 0.08 -3.03 10.91
CA LYS A 63 0.20 -4.07 11.94
C LYS A 63 -0.78 -5.23 11.73
N TYR A 64 -1.97 -4.93 11.21
CA TYR A 64 -3.05 -5.89 11.05
C TYR A 64 -3.46 -5.96 9.57
N PRO A 65 -3.08 -7.04 8.85
CA PRO A 65 -3.35 -7.18 7.41
C PRO A 65 -4.83 -7.11 7.03
N GLN A 66 -5.75 -7.39 7.95
CA GLN A 66 -7.19 -7.31 7.73
C GLN A 66 -7.68 -5.91 7.28
N HIS A 67 -6.95 -4.84 7.62
CA HIS A 67 -7.28 -3.47 7.21
C HIS A 67 -6.62 -3.06 5.87
N LEU A 68 -5.87 -3.97 5.23
CA LEU A 68 -5.16 -3.69 3.98
C LEU A 68 -6.12 -3.21 2.89
N ALA A 69 -7.22 -3.94 2.69
CA ALA A 69 -8.19 -3.61 1.64
C ALA A 69 -8.84 -2.24 1.88
N PHE A 70 -9.30 -1.99 3.10
CA PHE A 70 -9.92 -0.72 3.48
C PHE A 70 -8.98 0.47 3.25
N LEU A 71 -7.76 0.41 3.80
CA LEU A 71 -6.80 1.50 3.67
C LEU A 71 -6.33 1.70 2.22
N THR A 72 -6.16 0.62 1.47
CA THR A 72 -5.83 0.67 0.04
C THR A 72 -6.92 1.41 -0.73
N GLU A 73 -8.19 1.11 -0.47
CA GLU A 73 -9.31 1.80 -1.10
C GLU A 73 -9.34 3.29 -0.73
N GLN A 74 -9.13 3.64 0.55
CA GLN A 74 -9.10 5.04 0.98
C GLN A 74 -7.95 5.83 0.32
N ILE A 75 -6.80 5.20 0.09
CA ILE A 75 -5.67 5.81 -0.63
C ILE A 75 -5.97 5.91 -2.14
N ALA A 76 -6.50 4.85 -2.75
CA ALA A 76 -6.85 4.82 -4.17
C ALA A 76 -7.92 5.87 -4.52
N LEU A 77 -8.94 6.03 -3.68
CA LEU A 77 -9.99 7.05 -3.84
C LEU A 77 -9.54 8.46 -3.42
N CYS A 78 -8.24 8.68 -3.18
CA CYS A 78 -7.65 9.95 -2.74
C CYS A 78 -8.27 10.55 -1.46
N ARG A 79 -8.91 9.73 -0.62
CA ARG A 79 -9.40 10.15 0.71
C ARG A 79 -8.24 10.27 1.71
N ILE A 80 -7.21 9.45 1.52
CA ILE A 80 -5.91 9.57 2.18
C ILE A 80 -4.87 9.91 1.09
N PHE A 81 -4.41 11.15 1.06
CA PHE A 81 -3.44 11.63 0.07
C PHE A 81 -2.17 12.23 0.69
N THR A 82 -2.09 12.27 2.02
CA THR A 82 -0.92 12.78 2.76
C THR A 82 -0.39 11.77 3.77
N GLU A 83 0.90 11.85 4.08
CA GLU A 83 1.52 11.04 5.13
C GLU A 83 0.92 11.31 6.52
N LEU A 84 0.42 12.53 6.78
CA LEU A 84 -0.25 12.87 8.03
C LEU A 84 -1.58 12.10 8.17
N GLN A 85 -2.43 12.13 7.14
CA GLN A 85 -3.69 11.38 7.12
C GLN A 85 -3.44 9.87 7.23
N LEU A 86 -2.44 9.36 6.50
CA LEU A 86 -2.08 7.95 6.57
C LEU A 86 -1.61 7.56 7.96
N SER A 87 -0.80 8.38 8.61
CA SER A 87 -0.33 8.13 9.98
C SER A 87 -1.48 8.10 10.98
N ALA A 88 -2.44 9.03 10.86
CA ALA A 88 -3.64 9.04 11.70
C ALA A 88 -4.53 7.80 11.45
N ALA A 89 -4.73 7.40 10.20
CA ALA A 89 -5.51 6.21 9.86
C ALA A 89 -4.84 4.92 10.38
N LEU A 90 -3.52 4.82 10.29
CA LEU A 90 -2.75 3.70 10.82
C LEU A 90 -2.83 3.62 12.35
N ASP A 91 -2.81 4.75 13.04
CA ASP A 91 -2.98 4.80 14.50
C ASP A 91 -4.40 4.37 14.91
N PHE A 92 -5.41 4.82 14.16
CA PHE A 92 -6.81 4.41 14.37
C PHE A 92 -6.97 2.88 14.24
N VAL A 93 -6.59 2.28 13.11
CA VAL A 93 -6.75 0.82 12.92
C VAL A 93 -5.89 0.00 13.88
N LYS A 94 -4.77 0.56 14.36
CA LYS A 94 -3.93 -0.08 15.37
C LYS A 94 -4.63 -0.16 16.73
N ASN A 95 -5.41 0.86 17.09
CA ASN A 95 -6.18 0.92 18.34
C ASN A 95 -7.57 0.27 18.22
N HIS A 96 -8.03 -0.04 17.01
CA HIS A 96 -9.30 -0.70 16.70
C HIS A 96 -9.08 -2.01 15.91
N PRO A 97 -8.56 -3.08 16.55
CA PRO A 97 -8.22 -4.33 15.88
C PRO A 97 -9.41 -5.26 15.62
N GLN A 98 -10.62 -4.90 16.05
CA GLN A 98 -11.82 -5.72 15.87
C GLN A 98 -12.65 -5.16 14.71
N GLU A 99 -12.88 -6.03 13.72
CA GLU A 99 -13.70 -5.89 12.52
C GLU A 99 -13.15 -5.05 11.34
N PRO A 100 -13.43 -5.48 10.09
CA PRO A 100 -13.24 -4.63 8.93
C PRO A 100 -14.18 -3.43 9.05
N ILE A 101 -13.60 -2.23 9.05
CA ILE A 101 -14.34 -0.96 9.06
C ILE A 101 -15.18 -0.94 7.78
N GLN A 102 -16.51 -0.98 7.92
CA GLN A 102 -17.47 -0.90 6.80
C GLN A 102 -17.76 0.54 6.39
#